data_AF-A0A0D8YAI1-F1
#
_entry.id   AF-A0A0D8YAI1-F1
#
_cell.length_a   1.000
_cell.length_b   1.000
_cell.length_c   1.000
_cell.angle_alpha   90.00
_cell.angle_beta   90.00
_cell.angle_gamma   90.00
#
_symmetry.space_group_name_H-M   'P 1'
#
loop_
_entity.id
_entity.type
_entity.pdbx_description
1 polymer ?
#
loop_
_entity_poly.entity_id
_entity_poly.type
_entity_poly.pdbx_seq_one_letter_code
_entity_poly.pdbx_strand_id
1 'polypeptide(L)'
;MLEFTSSDDYHMRCFSANFIEKACKKDADVLKKAITNLSYLLMSDSQSRGGIKVMKRVIIVCANIYPYVLKWACCRKADSDVEKCWDAFSVLKGRIVSHADSDNEGIRTMTFKFLEAIVLSQSLKTEVIY
;
A
#
# COMPACT_ATOMS: atom_id res chain seq x y z
N MET A 1 9.15 4.81 -15.18
CA MET A 1 8.26 5.12 -14.02
C MET A 1 8.58 4.34 -12.76
N LEU A 2 8.61 3.00 -12.79
CA LEU A 2 8.99 2.21 -11.61
C LEU A 2 10.48 2.36 -11.28
N GLU A 3 11.34 2.63 -12.26
CA GLU A 3 12.78 2.89 -12.06
C GLU A 3 13.07 4.07 -11.11
N PHE A 4 12.13 5.01 -10.97
CA PHE A 4 12.28 6.16 -10.08
C PHE A 4 12.14 5.78 -8.60
N THR A 5 11.82 4.52 -8.28
CA THR A 5 11.79 4.03 -6.90
C THR A 5 13.18 4.00 -6.25
N SER A 6 14.23 3.88 -7.05
CA SER A 6 15.62 3.95 -6.61
C SER A 6 16.27 5.33 -6.80
N SER A 7 15.49 6.37 -7.11
CA SER A 7 16.02 7.73 -7.22
C SER A 7 16.44 8.29 -5.87
N ASP A 8 17.55 9.03 -5.85
CA ASP A 8 17.99 9.79 -4.67
C ASP A 8 16.98 10.88 -4.30
N ASP A 9 16.26 11.42 -5.29
CA ASP A 9 15.20 12.40 -5.06
C ASP A 9 13.94 11.73 -4.50
N TYR A 10 13.61 12.07 -3.26
CA TYR A 10 12.41 11.57 -2.59
C TYR A 10 11.11 12.01 -3.29
N HIS A 11 11.10 13.11 -4.04
CA HIS A 11 9.95 13.53 -4.84
C HIS A 11 9.67 12.55 -5.98
N MET A 12 10.72 12.07 -6.66
CA MET A 12 10.61 11.07 -7.72
C MET A 12 10.12 9.74 -7.16
N ARG A 13 10.60 9.33 -5.99
CA ARG A 13 10.10 8.13 -5.29
C ARG A 13 8.62 8.24 -4.90
N CYS A 14 8.20 9.40 -4.39
CA CYS A 14 6.79 9.66 -4.10
C CYS A 14 5.93 9.67 -5.38
N PHE A 15 6.47 10.19 -6.48
CA PHE A 15 5.83 10.17 -7.78
C PHE A 15 5.60 8.74 -8.28
N SER A 16 6.59 7.84 -8.15
CA SER A 16 6.41 6.42 -8.47
C SER A 16 5.30 5.77 -7.65
N ALA A 17 5.24 6.04 -6.34
CA ALA A 17 4.18 5.50 -5.49
C ALA A 17 2.79 5.96 -5.96
N ASN A 18 2.64 7.25 -6.29
CA ASN A 18 1.39 7.80 -6.85
C ASN A 18 1.03 7.19 -8.21
N PHE A 19 2.02 6.95 -9.06
CA PHE A 19 1.82 6.29 -10.34
C PHE A 19 1.30 4.87 -10.15
N ILE A 20 1.90 4.10 -9.23
CA ILE A 20 1.44 2.76 -8.86
C ILE A 20 0.00 2.81 -8.38
N GLU A 21 -0.37 3.78 -7.52
CA GLU A 21 -1.75 3.95 -7.05
C GLU A 21 -2.74 4.10 -8.21
N LYS A 22 -2.46 5.04 -9.13
CA LYS A 22 -3.33 5.30 -10.28
C LYS A 22 -3.43 4.09 -11.21
N ALA A 23 -2.31 3.41 -11.44
CA ALA A 23 -2.26 2.22 -12.28
C ALA A 23 -3.05 1.06 -11.65
N CYS A 24 -2.83 0.75 -10.38
CA CYS A 24 -3.54 -0.33 -9.67
C CYS A 24 -5.05 -0.09 -9.57
N LYS A 25 -5.49 1.17 -9.41
CA LYS A 25 -6.92 1.52 -9.44
C LYS A 25 -7.56 1.29 -10.80
N LYS A 26 -6.77 1.40 -11.89
CA LYS A 26 -7.23 1.16 -13.26
C LYS A 26 -7.18 -0.32 -13.63
N ASP A 27 -6.11 -1.00 -13.23
CA ASP A 27 -5.86 -2.42 -13.44
C ASP A 27 -5.00 -2.98 -12.29
N ALA A 28 -5.60 -3.82 -11.46
CA ALA A 28 -4.95 -4.38 -10.28
C ALA A 28 -3.86 -5.42 -10.62
N ASP A 29 -3.83 -5.98 -11.85
CA ASP A 29 -2.76 -6.88 -12.28
C ASP A 29 -1.38 -6.18 -12.29
N VAL A 30 -1.36 -4.85 -12.38
CA VAL A 30 -0.13 -4.04 -12.25
C VAL A 30 0.59 -4.31 -10.92
N LEU A 31 -0.15 -4.65 -9.86
CA LEU A 31 0.44 -4.91 -8.55
C LEU A 31 1.48 -6.03 -8.58
N LYS A 32 1.29 -7.05 -9.44
CA LYS A 32 2.25 -8.15 -9.60
C LYS A 32 3.67 -7.66 -9.93
N LYS A 33 3.78 -6.55 -10.67
CA LYS A 33 5.06 -5.91 -11.03
C LYS A 33 5.48 -4.82 -10.02
N ALA A 34 4.53 -4.24 -9.29
CA ALA A 34 4.76 -3.08 -8.45
C ALA A 34 4.96 -3.43 -6.95
N ILE A 35 4.62 -4.64 -6.50
CA ILE A 35 4.61 -4.98 -5.07
C ILE A 35 5.99 -4.89 -4.41
N THR A 36 7.05 -5.30 -5.11
CA THR A 36 8.43 -5.20 -4.63
C THR A 36 8.88 -3.74 -4.55
N ASN A 37 8.42 -2.90 -5.48
CA ASN A 37 8.68 -1.47 -5.48
C ASN A 37 8.02 -0.77 -4.28
N LEU A 38 6.75 -1.07 -3.98
CA LEU A 38 6.08 -0.54 -2.78
C LEU A 38 6.78 -1.00 -1.49
N SER A 39 7.20 -2.27 -1.44
CA SER A 39 7.93 -2.81 -0.30
C SER A 39 9.29 -2.13 -0.11
N TYR A 40 10.01 -1.89 -1.20
CA TYR A 40 11.29 -1.16 -1.17
C TYR A 40 11.11 0.28 -0.71
N LEU A 41 10.11 1.00 -1.25
CA LEU A 41 9.82 2.38 -0.86
C LEU A 41 9.41 2.49 0.62
N LEU A 42 8.69 1.50 1.18
CA LEU A 42 8.35 1.48 2.61
C LEU A 42 9.60 1.38 3.49
N MET A 43 10.68 0.76 3.02
CA MET A 43 11.95 0.63 3.74
C MET A 43 12.85 1.88 3.62
N SER A 44 12.31 3.02 3.16
CA SER A 44 13.06 4.26 3.10
C SER A 44 13.51 4.70 4.50
N ASP A 45 14.69 5.33 4.57
CA ASP A 45 15.29 5.79 5.82
C ASP A 45 14.34 6.63 6.67
N SER A 46 13.92 6.07 7.80
CA SER A 46 12.97 6.65 8.74
C SER A 46 13.55 7.81 9.56
N GLN A 47 14.87 8.04 9.50
CA GLN A 47 15.54 9.17 10.14
C GLN A 47 15.60 10.40 9.22
N SER A 48 15.61 10.21 7.90
CA SER A 48 15.57 11.31 6.94
C SER A 48 14.17 11.88 6.75
N ARG A 49 14.06 13.22 6.65
CA ARG A 49 12.80 13.90 6.29
C ARG A 49 12.22 13.39 4.96
N GLY A 50 13.08 13.09 3.99
CA GLY A 50 12.70 12.56 2.68
C GLY A 50 12.14 11.14 2.77
N GLY A 51 12.81 10.25 3.51
CA GLY A 51 12.35 8.88 3.70
C GLY A 51 11.03 8.79 4.47
N ILE A 52 10.85 9.60 5.53
CA ILE A 52 9.55 9.71 6.23
C ILE A 52 8.43 10.12 5.27
N LYS A 53 8.67 11.06 4.34
CA LYS A 53 7.67 11.46 3.34
C LYS A 53 7.33 10.32 2.38
N VAL A 54 8.34 9.54 1.95
CA VAL A 54 8.15 8.38 1.08
C VAL A 54 7.36 7.29 1.81
N MET A 55 7.71 6.94 3.04
CA MET A 55 6.99 5.95 3.84
C MET A 55 5.51 6.32 3.99
N LYS A 56 5.23 7.55 4.45
CA LYS A 56 3.84 8.04 4.57
C LYS A 56 3.09 7.96 3.25
N ARG A 57 3.75 8.28 2.14
CA ARG A 57 3.16 8.17 0.80
C ARG A 57 2.81 6.73 0.46
N VAL A 58 3.71 5.77 0.70
CA VAL A 58 3.46 4.34 0.43
C VAL A 58 2.28 3.83 1.26
N ILE A 59 2.21 4.21 2.54
CA ILE A 59 1.10 3.81 3.43
C ILE A 59 -0.24 4.31 2.87
N ILE A 60 -0.31 5.59 2.47
CA ILE A 60 -1.51 6.17 1.85
C ILE A 60 -1.87 5.43 0.55
N VAL A 61 -0.89 5.17 -0.32
CA VAL A 61 -1.10 4.44 -1.57
C VAL A 61 -1.68 3.05 -1.28
N CYS A 62 -1.13 2.32 -0.31
CA CYS A 62 -1.61 1.00 0.08
C CYS A 62 -3.05 1.05 0.61
N ALA A 63 -3.40 2.07 1.41
CA ALA A 63 -4.77 2.28 1.89
C ALA A 63 -5.74 2.51 0.72
N ASN A 64 -5.36 3.36 -0.21
CA ASN A 64 -6.18 3.75 -1.35
C ASN A 64 -6.40 2.62 -2.38
N ILE A 65 -5.45 1.69 -2.52
CA ILE A 65 -5.58 0.55 -3.45
C ILE A 65 -6.18 -0.68 -2.77
N TYR A 66 -6.20 -0.75 -1.44
CA TYR A 66 -6.65 -1.93 -0.69
C TYR A 66 -7.98 -2.53 -1.17
N PRO A 67 -9.09 -1.76 -1.29
CA PRO A 67 -10.37 -2.33 -1.72
C PRO A 67 -10.33 -2.88 -3.15
N TYR A 68 -9.55 -2.27 -4.04
CA TYR A 68 -9.40 -2.71 -5.43
C TYR A 68 -8.62 -4.02 -5.50
N VAL A 69 -7.51 -4.09 -4.77
CA VAL A 69 -6.63 -5.27 -4.73
C VAL A 69 -7.33 -6.44 -4.05
N LEU A 70 -8.05 -6.21 -2.95
CA LEU A 70 -8.82 -7.25 -2.26
C LEU A 70 -9.89 -7.83 -3.18
N LYS A 71 -10.68 -6.98 -3.84
CA LYS A 71 -11.70 -7.42 -4.81
C LYS A 71 -11.06 -8.25 -5.93
N TRP A 72 -9.98 -7.76 -6.53
CA TRP A 72 -9.25 -8.45 -7.59
C TRP A 72 -8.75 -9.83 -7.16
N ALA A 73 -8.10 -9.92 -6.00
CA ALA A 73 -7.60 -11.18 -5.46
C ALA A 73 -8.73 -12.18 -5.21
N CYS A 74 -9.83 -11.73 -4.59
CA CYS A 74 -11.01 -12.56 -4.33
C CYS A 74 -11.68 -13.09 -5.61
N CYS A 75 -11.66 -12.33 -6.70
CA CYS A 75 -12.25 -12.74 -7.98
C CYS A 75 -11.38 -13.75 -8.77
N ARG A 76 -10.10 -13.93 -8.39
CA ARG A 76 -9.12 -14.72 -9.16
C ARG A 76 -8.40 -15.76 -8.30
N LYS A 77 -9.08 -16.37 -7.34
CA LYS A 77 -8.48 -17.31 -6.37
C LYS A 77 -7.77 -18.54 -6.98
N ALA A 78 -8.12 -18.94 -8.21
CA ALA A 78 -7.49 -20.07 -8.89
C ALA A 78 -6.18 -19.69 -9.62
N ASP A 79 -5.83 -18.40 -9.67
CA ASP A 79 -4.63 -17.89 -10.34
C ASP A 79 -3.47 -17.85 -9.34
N SER A 80 -2.51 -18.76 -9.50
CA SER A 80 -1.37 -18.89 -8.58
C SER A 80 -0.48 -17.65 -8.51
N ASP A 81 -0.45 -16.83 -9.57
CA ASP A 81 0.33 -15.58 -9.54
C ASP A 81 -0.40 -14.48 -8.77
N VAL A 82 -1.73 -14.50 -8.81
CA VAL A 82 -2.56 -13.62 -7.97
C VAL A 82 -2.40 -13.99 -6.50
N GLU A 83 -2.42 -15.28 -6.17
CA GLU A 83 -2.21 -15.77 -4.80
C GLU A 83 -0.85 -15.33 -4.25
N LYS A 84 0.24 -15.58 -4.98
CA LYS A 84 1.59 -15.11 -4.60
C LYS A 84 1.64 -13.59 -4.44
N CYS A 85 0.98 -12.84 -5.31
CA CYS A 85 0.93 -11.39 -5.22
C CYS A 85 0.14 -10.92 -3.98
N TRP A 86 -0.95 -11.60 -3.64
CA TRP A 86 -1.72 -11.33 -2.44
C TRP A 86 -0.95 -11.65 -1.15
N ASP A 87 -0.17 -12.73 -1.15
CA ASP A 87 0.71 -13.07 -0.02
C ASP A 87 1.80 -12.01 0.17
N ALA A 88 2.44 -11.61 -0.93
CA ALA A 88 3.42 -10.52 -0.90
C ALA A 88 2.80 -9.20 -0.42
N PHE A 89 1.57 -8.89 -0.88
CA PHE A 89 0.83 -7.75 -0.36
C PHE A 89 0.54 -7.91 1.13
N SER A 90 0.15 -9.09 1.60
CA SER A 90 -0.13 -9.38 3.01
C SER A 90 1.08 -9.22 3.92
N VAL A 91 2.27 -9.60 3.46
CA VAL A 91 3.53 -9.27 4.15
C VAL A 91 3.73 -7.75 4.23
N LEU A 92 3.48 -7.01 3.14
CA LEU A 92 3.54 -5.55 3.14
C LEU A 92 2.52 -4.93 4.13
N LYS A 93 1.29 -5.48 4.21
CA LYS A 93 0.30 -5.05 5.21
C LYS A 93 0.84 -5.19 6.62
N GLY A 94 1.41 -6.36 6.95
CA GLY A 94 1.99 -6.61 8.28
C GLY A 94 3.08 -5.59 8.63
N ARG A 95 3.95 -5.25 7.68
CA ARG A 95 4.98 -4.21 7.85
C ARG A 95 4.37 -2.83 8.11
N ILE A 96 3.35 -2.43 7.36
CA ILE A 96 2.67 -1.15 7.60
C ILE A 96 2.03 -1.12 8.99
N VAL A 97 1.37 -2.21 9.39
CA VAL A 97 0.71 -2.31 10.71
C VAL A 97 1.72 -2.23 11.85
N SER A 98 2.93 -2.78 11.69
CA SER A 98 3.99 -2.63 12.70
C SER A 98 4.43 -1.18 12.97
N HIS A 99 4.03 -0.22 12.13
CA HIS A 99 4.27 1.21 12.36
C HIS A 99 3.17 1.90 13.19
N ALA A 100 2.19 1.17 13.73
CA ALA A 100 1.15 1.74 14.60
C ALA A 100 1.76 2.45 15.83
N ASP A 101 2.88 1.94 16.33
CA ASP A 101 3.62 2.46 17.48
C ASP A 101 4.89 3.25 17.07
N SER A 102 5.02 3.67 15.81
CA SER A 102 6.18 4.44 15.33
C SER A 102 6.38 5.72 16.13
N ASP A 103 7.61 6.13 16.45
CA ASP A 103 7.86 7.42 17.13
C ASP A 103 7.42 8.63 16.30
N ASN A 104 7.36 8.48 14.97
CA ASN A 104 6.88 9.52 14.08
C ASN A 104 5.35 9.56 14.05
N GLU A 105 4.77 10.61 14.64
CA GLU A 105 3.31 10.83 14.66
C GLU A 105 2.68 10.74 13.27
N GLY A 106 3.28 11.37 12.26
CA GLY A 106 2.75 11.37 10.90
C GLY A 106 2.73 9.98 10.26
N ILE A 107 3.68 9.10 10.61
CA ILE A 107 3.65 7.70 10.18
C ILE A 107 2.51 6.97 10.90
N ARG A 108 2.39 7.09 12.22
CA ARG A 108 1.29 6.48 13.00
C ARG A 108 -0.07 6.88 12.44
N THR A 109 -0.30 8.17 12.20
CA THR A 109 -1.57 8.66 11.64
C THR A 109 -1.90 8.00 10.30
N MET A 110 -0.92 7.83 9.41
CA MET A 110 -1.16 7.16 8.13
C MET A 110 -1.41 5.66 8.31
N THR A 111 -0.74 5.00 9.25
CA THR A 111 -1.00 3.59 9.58
C THR A 111 -2.44 3.38 10.07
N PHE A 112 -2.98 4.28 10.89
CA PHE A 112 -4.38 4.18 11.31
C PHE A 112 -5.37 4.36 10.15
N LYS A 113 -5.09 5.25 9.19
CA LYS A 113 -5.89 5.35 7.95
C LYS A 113 -5.83 4.08 7.12
N PHE A 114 -4.68 3.41 7.10
CA PHE A 114 -4.54 2.12 6.43
C PHE A 114 -5.36 1.03 7.11
N LEU A 115 -5.31 0.95 8.45
CA LEU A 115 -6.12 0.03 9.24
C LEU A 115 -7.63 0.28 9.05
N GLU A 116 -8.05 1.54 9.04
CA GLU A 116 -9.42 1.95 8.73
C GLU A 116 -9.86 1.40 7.37
N ALA A 117 -9.06 1.60 6.32
CA ALA A 117 -9.35 1.07 4.98
C ALA A 117 -9.47 -0.46 4.96
N ILE A 118 -8.65 -1.17 5.75
CA ILE A 118 -8.74 -2.63 5.90
C ILE A 118 -10.06 -3.02 6.55
N VAL A 119 -10.37 -2.44 7.71
CA VAL A 119 -11.58 -2.77 8.49
C VAL A 119 -12.83 -2.52 7.65
N LEU A 120 -12.93 -1.36 6.99
CA LEU A 120 -14.05 -1.03 6.11
C LEU A 120 -14.17 -1.98 4.91
N SER A 121 -13.05 -2.47 4.37
CA SER A 121 -13.06 -3.36 3.20
C SER A 121 -13.31 -4.83 3.55
N GLN A 122 -13.09 -5.23 4.80
CA GLN A 122 -13.21 -6.63 5.26
C GLN A 122 -14.37 -6.86 6.24
N SER A 123 -15.12 -5.82 6.57
CA SER A 123 -16.33 -5.93 7.37
C SER A 123 -17.57 -5.97 6.47
N LEU A 124 -18.63 -6.62 6.94
CA LEU A 124 -19.93 -6.57 6.27
C LEU A 124 -20.48 -5.15 6.32
N LYS A 125 -21.17 -4.73 5.27
CA LYS A 125 -21.95 -3.49 5.31
C LYS A 125 -23.15 -3.73 6.20
N THR A 126 -23.34 -2.86 7.19
CA THR A 126 -24.59 -2.84 7.95
C THR A 126 -25.67 -2.21 7.08
N GLU A 127 -26.75 -2.93 6.81
CA GLU A 127 -27.97 -2.32 6.25
C GLU A 127 -28.68 -1.59 7.39
N VAL A 128 -28.92 -0.28 7.23
CA VAL A 128 -29.76 0.46 8.17
C VAL A 128 -31.20 0.08 7.85
N ILE A 129 -31.77 -0.81 8.66
CA ILE A 129 -33.18 -1.16 8.60
C ILE A 129 -33.94 0.04 9.20
N TYR A 130 -34.64 0.81 8.37
CA TYR A 130 -35.57 1.87 8.75
C TYR A 130 -36.98 1.32 8.91
#